data_AF-V6M668-F1
#
_entry.id   AF-V6M668-F1
#
_cell.length_a   1.000
_cell.length_b   1.000
_cell.length_c   1.000
_cell.angle_alpha   90.00
_cell.angle_beta   90.00
_cell.angle_gamma   90.00
#
_symmetry.space_group_name_H-M   'P 1'
#
loop_
_entity.id
_entity.type
_entity.pdbx_description
1 polymer ?
#
loop_
_entity_poly.entity_id
_entity_poly.type
_entity_poly.pdbx_seq_one_letter_code
_entity_poly.pdbx_strand_id
1 'polypeptide(L)'
;ADLLARTGRTLEVMVFGDGAFKDPVGGIWELADPVVSPGFTAGLSGLPNEIKLKYAADNELDGLSGPEAEQAMRALIRRKSADLVGSIAAQGTTPRALTDLLGSLADLTTGSGDKGTPFVLIQNYFKSYAE
;
A
#
# COMPACT_ATOMS: atom_id res chain seq x y z
N ALA A 1 5.45 -20.40 -6.91
CA ALA A 1 5.16 -21.59 -7.74
C ALA A 1 3.89 -22.31 -7.26
N ASP A 2 3.89 -22.93 -6.07
CA ASP A 2 2.77 -23.73 -5.56
C ASP A 2 1.41 -22.98 -5.52
N LEU A 3 1.35 -21.77 -4.94
CA LEU A 3 0.13 -20.95 -4.92
C LEU A 3 -0.46 -20.68 -6.32
N LEU A 4 0.38 -20.40 -7.31
CA LEU A 4 -0.06 -20.19 -8.70
C LEU A 4 -0.66 -21.48 -9.29
N ALA A 5 -0.02 -22.63 -9.05
CA ALA A 5 -0.51 -23.93 -9.52
C ALA A 5 -1.85 -24.32 -8.86
N ARG A 6 -2.06 -23.98 -7.59
CA ARG A 6 -3.30 -24.29 -6.85
C ARG A 6 -4.47 -23.35 -7.15
N THR A 7 -4.19 -22.07 -7.43
CA THR A 7 -5.22 -21.02 -7.54
C THR A 7 -5.44 -20.51 -8.96
N GLY A 8 -4.51 -20.76 -9.89
CA GLY A 8 -4.49 -20.15 -11.21
C GLY A 8 -4.22 -18.63 -11.18
N ARG A 9 -3.78 -18.06 -10.04
CA ARG A 9 -3.52 -16.63 -9.86
C ARG A 9 -2.06 -16.38 -9.49
N THR A 10 -1.46 -15.37 -10.11
CA THR A 10 -0.23 -14.76 -9.58
C THR A 10 -0.60 -13.99 -8.33
N LEU A 11 0.05 -14.30 -7.22
CA LEU A 11 -0.12 -13.64 -5.94
C LEU A 11 1.22 -13.02 -5.54
N GLU A 12 1.17 -11.76 -5.15
CA GLU A 12 2.29 -11.13 -4.46
C GLU A 12 2.24 -11.51 -2.96
N VAL A 13 3.41 -11.75 -2.37
CA VAL A 13 3.56 -12.28 -1.01
C VAL A 13 4.69 -11.53 -0.31
N MET A 14 4.47 -11.19 0.96
CA MET A 14 5.50 -10.67 1.86
C MET A 14 5.44 -11.40 3.20
N VAL A 15 6.61 -11.65 3.79
CA VAL A 15 6.74 -11.89 5.22
C VAL A 15 6.79 -10.51 5.89
N PHE A 16 6.03 -10.31 6.96
CA PHE A 16 6.00 -9.06 7.72
C PHE A 16 6.03 -9.36 9.21
N GLY A 17 6.38 -8.35 9.98
CA GLY A 17 6.29 -8.36 11.43
C GLY A 17 7.17 -7.28 12.03
N ASP A 18 6.99 -7.05 13.32
CA ASP A 18 7.96 -6.35 14.14
C ASP A 18 9.04 -7.38 14.59
N GLY A 19 10.35 -7.06 14.61
CA GLY A 19 11.40 -7.89 15.28
C GLY A 19 12.88 -7.60 14.98
N ALA A 20 13.79 -7.08 15.84
CA ALA A 20 13.77 -6.87 17.30
C ALA A 20 14.54 -5.61 17.79
N PHE A 21 13.88 -4.77 18.61
CA PHE A 21 14.47 -3.64 19.34
C PHE A 21 14.78 -4.03 20.78
N LYS A 22 16.02 -3.82 21.24
CA LYS A 22 16.36 -4.02 22.64
C LYS A 22 16.08 -2.75 23.46
N ASP A 23 15.14 -2.82 24.39
CA ASP A 23 14.88 -1.74 25.35
C ASP A 23 16.18 -1.41 26.11
N PRO A 24 16.69 -0.17 26.03
CA PRO A 24 17.93 0.24 26.70
C PRO A 24 17.81 0.29 28.23
N VAL A 25 16.60 0.31 28.80
CA VAL A 25 16.36 0.39 30.26
C VAL A 25 16.12 -1.00 30.85
N GLY A 26 15.14 -1.75 30.34
CA GLY A 26 14.78 -3.09 30.81
C GLY A 26 15.64 -4.22 30.22
N GLY A 27 16.39 -3.95 29.14
CA GLY A 27 17.26 -4.94 28.50
C GLY A 27 16.53 -6.08 27.76
N ILE A 28 15.20 -5.99 27.68
CA ILE A 28 14.34 -6.93 26.94
C ILE A 28 14.45 -6.68 25.44
N TRP A 29 14.39 -7.75 24.64
CA TRP A 29 14.18 -7.63 23.21
C TRP A 29 12.68 -7.53 22.97
N GLU A 30 12.18 -6.32 22.78
CA GLU A 30 10.90 -6.11 22.12
C GLU A 30 11.08 -6.44 20.63
N LEU A 31 10.02 -6.87 19.97
CA LEU A 31 10.08 -7.16 18.56
C LEU A 31 9.84 -5.85 17.77
N ALA A 32 10.85 -5.30 17.08
CA ALA A 32 10.78 -4.23 16.07
C ALA A 32 12.00 -4.28 15.11
N ASP A 33 11.78 -4.52 13.82
CA ASP A 33 12.80 -4.73 12.78
C ASP A 33 13.13 -3.36 12.13
N PRO A 34 14.30 -3.11 11.52
CA PRO A 34 14.56 -1.85 10.82
C PRO A 34 13.82 -1.74 9.48
N VAL A 35 13.13 -2.81 9.04
CA VAL A 35 12.37 -2.91 7.79
C VAL A 35 11.07 -3.68 8.01
N VAL A 36 9.96 -3.23 7.43
CA VAL A 36 8.63 -3.84 7.66
C VAL A 36 8.49 -5.24 7.04
N SER A 37 9.33 -5.58 6.06
CA SER A 37 9.34 -6.89 5.40
C SER A 37 10.77 -7.36 5.10
N PRO A 38 11.25 -8.45 5.76
CA PRO A 38 12.55 -9.05 5.44
C PRO A 38 12.56 -9.85 4.13
N GLY A 39 11.40 -10.08 3.49
CA GLY A 39 11.32 -10.81 2.23
C GLY A 39 9.95 -10.72 1.56
N PHE A 40 9.94 -10.33 0.29
CA PHE A 40 8.75 -10.09 -0.52
C PHE A 40 8.95 -10.42 -2.00
N THR A 41 7.86 -10.62 -2.73
CA THR A 41 7.86 -10.85 -4.19
C THR A 41 7.99 -9.54 -4.98
N ALA A 42 8.51 -9.63 -6.21
CA ALA A 42 8.94 -8.46 -6.98
C ALA A 42 7.85 -7.40 -7.27
N GLY A 43 6.56 -7.79 -7.33
CA GLY A 43 5.45 -6.84 -7.52
C GLY A 43 5.15 -5.96 -6.30
N LEU A 44 5.77 -6.23 -5.15
CA LEU A 44 5.74 -5.35 -3.96
C LEU A 44 6.94 -4.41 -3.90
N SER A 45 7.82 -4.40 -4.91
CA SER A 45 8.91 -3.43 -5.00
C SER A 45 8.43 -2.07 -5.52
N GLY A 46 8.97 -0.99 -4.96
CA GLY A 46 8.66 0.38 -5.37
C GLY A 46 7.64 1.09 -4.49
N LEU A 47 7.03 2.13 -5.07
CA LEU A 47 6.17 3.09 -4.39
C LEU A 47 4.78 3.12 -5.05
N PRO A 48 3.69 3.43 -4.34
CA PRO A 48 2.43 3.78 -4.97
C PRO A 48 2.59 5.01 -5.85
N ASN A 49 2.08 4.94 -7.09
CA ASN A 49 1.97 6.09 -7.98
C ASN A 49 0.51 6.51 -8.09
N GLU A 50 0.02 7.36 -7.18
CA GLU A 50 -1.38 7.78 -7.13
C GLU A 50 -1.57 9.30 -7.21
N ILE A 51 -2.71 9.70 -7.78
CA ILE A 51 -3.15 11.09 -7.80
C ILE A 51 -3.81 11.43 -6.47
N LYS A 52 -3.53 12.63 -5.97
CA LYS A 52 -4.24 13.20 -4.84
C LYS A 52 -5.68 13.57 -5.24
N LEU A 53 -6.60 12.62 -5.11
CA LEU A 53 -8.02 12.74 -5.50
C LEU A 53 -8.67 14.05 -5.05
N LYS A 54 -8.41 14.49 -3.81
CA LYS A 54 -8.93 15.77 -3.30
C LYS A 54 -8.38 16.99 -4.05
N TYR A 55 -7.09 16.99 -4.42
CA TYR A 55 -6.51 18.09 -5.20
C TYR A 55 -7.15 18.16 -6.59
N ALA A 56 -7.28 17.02 -7.28
CA ALA A 56 -7.94 16.93 -8.57
C ALA A 56 -9.42 17.39 -8.48
N ALA A 57 -10.16 16.98 -7.45
CA ALA A 57 -11.53 17.42 -7.22
C ALA A 57 -11.64 18.94 -6.98
N ASP A 58 -10.79 19.49 -6.09
CA ASP A 58 -10.84 20.90 -5.68
C ASP A 58 -10.27 21.88 -6.74
N ASN A 59 -9.53 21.41 -7.77
CA ASN A 59 -8.80 22.28 -8.71
C ASN A 59 -9.02 21.97 -10.20
N GLU A 60 -9.12 20.69 -10.58
CA GLU A 60 -9.22 20.27 -11.99
C GLU A 60 -10.66 19.93 -12.39
N LEU A 61 -11.52 19.60 -11.41
CA LEU A 61 -12.90 19.15 -11.60
C LEU A 61 -13.93 20.09 -10.93
N ASP A 62 -13.53 21.32 -10.59
CA ASP A 62 -14.42 22.30 -9.96
C ASP A 62 -15.68 22.55 -10.80
N GLY A 63 -16.82 22.73 -10.13
CA GLY A 63 -18.14 22.82 -10.74
C GLY A 63 -18.74 21.51 -11.27
N LEU A 64 -17.98 20.42 -11.39
CA LEU A 64 -18.54 19.10 -11.75
C LEU A 64 -19.14 18.39 -10.53
N SER A 65 -20.20 17.61 -10.73
CA SER A 65 -20.80 16.82 -9.66
C SER A 65 -21.38 15.49 -10.16
N GLY A 66 -21.62 14.57 -9.23
CA GLY A 66 -22.27 13.28 -9.52
C GLY A 66 -21.54 12.47 -10.61
N PRO A 67 -22.26 11.87 -11.57
CA PRO A 67 -21.68 11.04 -12.62
C PRO A 67 -20.64 11.74 -13.51
N GLU A 68 -20.77 13.05 -13.72
CA GLU A 68 -19.83 13.82 -14.56
C GLU A 68 -18.48 13.97 -13.86
N ALA A 69 -18.48 14.28 -12.57
CA ALA A 69 -17.27 14.31 -11.74
C ALA A 69 -16.61 12.93 -11.65
N GLU A 70 -17.39 11.84 -11.51
CA GLU A 70 -16.83 10.48 -11.51
C GLU A 70 -16.15 10.15 -12.85
N GLN A 71 -16.82 10.39 -13.98
CA GLN A 71 -16.25 10.11 -15.30
C GLN A 71 -14.98 10.93 -15.55
N ALA A 72 -14.99 12.21 -15.18
CA ALA A 72 -13.83 13.08 -15.31
C ALA A 72 -12.66 12.62 -14.42
N MET A 73 -12.93 12.23 -13.16
CA MET A 73 -11.93 11.66 -12.25
C MET A 73 -11.33 10.36 -12.80
N ARG A 74 -12.16 9.42 -13.28
CA ARG A 74 -11.67 8.18 -13.91
C ARG A 74 -10.82 8.46 -15.14
N ALA A 75 -11.20 9.45 -15.96
CA ALA A 75 -10.43 9.86 -17.15
C ALA A 75 -9.13 10.58 -16.80
N LEU A 76 -9.06 11.29 -15.67
CA LEU A 76 -7.86 11.94 -15.13
C LEU A 76 -6.88 10.87 -14.61
N ILE A 77 -7.38 9.89 -13.84
CA ILE A 77 -6.59 8.76 -13.34
C ILE A 77 -5.99 7.91 -14.48
N ARG A 78 -6.73 7.67 -15.56
CA ARG A 78 -6.21 6.95 -16.75
C ARG A 78 -5.14 7.74 -17.53
N ARG A 79 -5.08 9.06 -17.36
CA ARG A 79 -4.10 9.95 -18.01
C ARG A 79 -2.89 10.27 -17.13
N LYS A 80 -2.80 9.68 -15.92
CA LYS A 80 -1.69 9.93 -14.98
C LYS A 80 -0.35 9.48 -15.55
N SER A 81 0.70 10.25 -15.27
CA SER A 81 2.08 9.87 -15.61
C SER A 81 2.46 8.57 -14.91
N ALA A 82 3.34 7.78 -15.54
CA ALA A 82 3.92 6.59 -14.93
C ALA A 82 4.82 6.91 -13.71
N ASP A 83 5.30 8.15 -13.62
CA ASP A 83 5.92 8.74 -12.43
C ASP A 83 5.32 10.13 -12.17
N LEU A 84 4.75 10.32 -10.98
CA LEU A 84 4.19 11.59 -10.50
C LEU A 84 5.07 12.27 -9.44
N VAL A 85 6.24 11.72 -9.09
CA VAL A 85 7.15 12.29 -8.08
C VAL A 85 7.54 13.72 -8.45
N GLY A 86 7.35 14.64 -7.51
CA GLY A 86 7.61 16.08 -7.72
C GLY A 86 6.53 16.84 -8.48
N SER A 87 5.49 16.18 -9.00
CA SER A 87 4.34 16.84 -9.61
C SER A 87 3.40 17.45 -8.55
N ILE A 88 2.70 18.53 -8.91
CA ILE A 88 1.68 19.13 -8.03
C ILE A 88 0.51 18.15 -7.73
N ALA A 89 0.20 17.27 -8.69
CA ALA A 89 -0.85 16.24 -8.57
C ALA A 89 -0.53 15.16 -7.51
N ALA A 90 0.75 14.98 -7.13
CA ALA A 90 1.19 14.13 -6.02
C ALA A 90 1.65 14.93 -4.78
N GLN A 91 1.45 16.25 -4.74
CA GLN A 91 2.00 17.07 -3.67
C GLN A 91 1.39 16.71 -2.30
N GLY A 92 2.22 16.18 -1.42
CA GLY A 92 1.84 15.71 -0.08
C GLY A 92 1.58 14.21 0.03
N THR A 93 1.78 13.42 -1.02
CA THR A 93 1.94 11.96 -0.87
C THR A 93 3.33 11.66 -0.33
N THR A 94 3.45 11.06 0.86
CA THR A 94 4.74 10.55 1.33
C THR A 94 5.14 9.33 0.50
N PRO A 95 6.34 9.29 -0.12
CA PRO A 95 6.83 8.11 -0.82
C PRO A 95 7.18 7.01 0.19
N ARG A 96 6.22 6.16 0.54
CA ARG A 96 6.42 4.95 1.35
C ARG A 96 6.50 3.73 0.45
N ALA A 97 7.30 2.73 0.82
CA ALA A 97 7.33 1.48 0.07
C ALA A 97 5.98 0.76 0.17
N LEU A 98 5.64 0.01 -0.88
CA LEU A 98 4.42 -0.82 -0.88
C LEU A 98 4.42 -1.82 0.29
N THR A 99 5.59 -2.37 0.62
CA THR A 99 5.81 -3.24 1.79
C THR A 99 5.47 -2.56 3.11
N ASP A 100 5.81 -1.28 3.28
CA ASP A 100 5.57 -0.57 4.54
C ASP A 100 4.06 -0.34 4.73
N LEU A 101 3.37 0.06 3.66
CA LEU A 101 1.93 0.29 3.66
C LEU A 101 1.13 -0.99 3.88
N LEU A 102 1.50 -2.07 3.17
CA LEU A 102 0.85 -3.37 3.28
C LEU A 102 1.16 -4.03 4.63
N GLY A 103 2.38 -3.89 5.14
CA GLY A 103 2.79 -4.42 6.43
C GLY A 103 2.12 -3.71 7.60
N SER A 104 2.01 -2.38 7.61
CA SER A 104 1.22 -1.67 8.63
C SER A 104 -0.28 -2.04 8.60
N LEU A 105 -0.84 -2.32 7.42
CA LEU A 105 -2.21 -2.81 7.30
C LEU A 105 -2.35 -4.24 7.83
N ALA A 106 -1.37 -5.10 7.55
CA ALA A 106 -1.35 -6.48 8.01
C ALA A 106 -1.18 -6.55 9.54
N ASP A 107 -0.22 -5.82 10.10
CA ASP A 107 0.00 -5.69 11.54
C ASP A 107 -1.27 -5.20 12.27
N LEU A 108 -1.90 -4.12 11.81
CA LEU A 108 -3.16 -3.63 12.37
C LEU A 108 -4.28 -4.70 12.36
N THR A 109 -4.24 -5.61 11.38
CA THR A 109 -5.21 -6.70 11.25
C THR A 109 -4.90 -7.87 12.19
N THR A 110 -3.63 -8.13 12.49
CA THR A 110 -3.18 -9.25 13.32
C THR A 110 -3.11 -8.90 14.81
N GLY A 111 -2.60 -7.71 15.12
CA GLY A 111 -2.30 -7.25 16.47
C GLY A 111 -1.15 -8.01 17.15
N SER A 112 -0.64 -7.47 18.24
CA SER A 112 0.54 -7.95 18.97
C SER A 112 0.28 -9.13 19.93
N GLY A 113 -0.74 -9.94 19.68
CA GLY A 113 -1.14 -11.05 20.55
C GLY A 113 -0.64 -12.41 20.10
N ASP A 114 -0.20 -13.26 21.03
CA ASP A 114 0.21 -14.65 20.79
C ASP A 114 -1.00 -15.55 20.45
N LYS A 115 -1.57 -15.33 19.27
CA LYS A 115 -2.77 -15.99 18.72
C LYS A 115 -2.44 -16.95 17.57
N GLY A 116 -1.17 -17.38 17.48
CA GLY A 116 -0.60 -18.13 16.36
C GLY A 116 -0.01 -17.22 15.28
N THR A 117 0.34 -17.80 14.12
CA THR A 117 0.89 -17.08 12.96
C THR A 117 -0.21 -16.84 11.92
N PRO A 118 -0.90 -15.69 11.93
CA PRO A 118 -1.97 -15.40 10.99
C PRO A 118 -1.46 -15.16 9.57
N PHE A 119 -2.22 -15.63 8.57
CA PHE A 119 -2.05 -15.24 7.18
C PHE A 119 -3.06 -14.13 6.85
N VAL A 120 -2.59 -12.95 6.45
CA VAL A 120 -3.44 -11.83 6.00
C VAL A 120 -3.59 -11.88 4.48
N LEU A 121 -4.82 -12.00 3.99
CA LEU A 121 -5.13 -11.89 2.56
C LEU A 121 -5.63 -10.47 2.25
N ILE A 122 -4.78 -9.67 1.61
CA ILE A 122 -5.13 -8.32 1.15
C ILE A 122 -5.62 -8.43 -0.30
N GLN A 123 -6.84 -7.95 -0.57
CA GLN A 123 -7.47 -8.03 -1.89
C GLN A 123 -7.78 -6.64 -2.46
N ASN A 124 -7.80 -6.52 -3.79
CA ASN A 124 -8.10 -5.30 -4.54
C ASN A 124 -7.15 -4.10 -4.29
N TYR A 125 -6.04 -4.28 -3.56
CA TYR A 125 -5.11 -3.18 -3.24
C TYR A 125 -4.56 -2.46 -4.47
N PHE A 126 -4.24 -3.21 -5.53
CA PHE A 126 -3.76 -2.69 -6.81
C PHE A 126 -4.89 -2.37 -7.81
N LYS A 127 -6.17 -2.51 -7.41
CA LYS A 127 -7.29 -2.19 -8.32
C LYS A 127 -7.41 -0.68 -8.45
N SER A 128 -7.38 -0.16 -9.67
CA SER A 128 -7.56 1.28 -9.87
C SER A 128 -9.01 1.69 -9.63
N TYR A 129 -9.23 2.87 -9.04
CA TYR A 129 -10.55 3.51 -9.03
C TYR A 129 -11.06 3.82 -10.46
N ALA A 130 -10.19 3.85 -11.46
CA ALA A 130 -10.57 4.03 -12.86
C ALA A 130 -11.06 2.76 -13.57
N GLU A 131 -11.05 1.61 -12.89
CA GLU A 131 -11.54 0.29 -13.36
C GLU A 131 -12.90 -0.10 -12.74
#